data_AF-A0A8T4DNP0-F1
#
_entry.id   AF-A0A8T4DNP0-F1
#
_cell.length_a   1.000
_cell.length_b   1.000
_cell.length_c   1.000
_cell.angle_alpha   90.00
_cell.angle_beta   90.00
_cell.angle_gamma   90.00
#
_symmetry.space_group_name_H-M   'P 1'
#
loop_
_entity.id
_entity.type
_entity.pdbx_description
1 polymer ?
#
loop_
_entity_poly.entity_id
_entity_poly.type
_entity_poly.pdbx_seq_one_letter_code
_entity_poly.pdbx_strand_id
1 'polypeptide(L)'
;MSEKRYDFRMQRLDINIKLDSSKGLFFGRKLDYYDESYLEDQGYVSCSFVPIGKLRQEQVWILPAPPESLIHTFLVRNIRDELLKFTKDVHVYKAVYPDVIFQNRTRQIVALEIETGKNMKKHKRRLYDKFTEAKLKYGKNLFIVLTDSNMKRKYKSLFPNIKILVRTDLPAFFHSQFHIRR
;
A
#
# COMPACT_ATOMS: atom_id res chain seq x y z
N MET A 1 -26.99 41.52 40.32
CA MET A 1 -26.02 41.34 39.21
C MET A 1 -26.49 40.14 38.40
N SER A 2 -26.91 40.36 37.14
CA SER A 2 -27.52 39.34 36.28
C SER A 2 -26.44 38.67 35.42
N GLU A 3 -26.19 37.37 35.64
CA GLU A 3 -25.33 36.55 34.77
C GLU A 3 -25.97 36.40 33.39
N LYS A 4 -25.35 36.99 32.36
CA LYS A 4 -25.70 36.73 30.97
C LYS A 4 -25.18 35.35 30.57
N ARG A 5 -26.05 34.34 30.57
CA ARG A 5 -25.77 33.04 29.92
C ARG A 5 -25.74 33.24 28.41
N TYR A 6 -24.56 33.12 27.81
CA TYR A 6 -24.42 33.05 26.35
C TYR A 6 -24.93 31.70 25.86
N ASP A 7 -26.12 31.70 25.25
CA ASP A 7 -26.71 30.54 24.59
C ASP A 7 -26.02 30.34 23.22
N PHE A 8 -24.91 29.62 23.21
CA PHE A 8 -24.17 29.28 21.98
C PHE A 8 -24.90 28.15 21.26
N ARG A 9 -25.97 28.49 20.54
CA ARG A 9 -26.66 27.54 19.65
C ARG A 9 -25.71 27.15 18.52
N MET A 10 -25.05 26.00 18.67
CA MET A 10 -24.32 25.33 17.59
C MET A 10 -25.31 25.05 16.44
N GLN A 11 -25.23 25.85 15.39
CA GLN A 11 -25.93 25.55 14.14
C GLN A 11 -25.37 24.23 13.62
N ARG A 12 -26.25 23.24 13.40
CA ARG A 12 -25.87 22.01 12.71
C ARG A 12 -25.48 22.38 11.28
N LEU A 13 -24.19 22.37 10.98
CA LEU A 13 -23.71 22.46 9.61
C LEU A 13 -24.07 21.15 8.91
N ASP A 14 -24.78 21.24 7.78
CA ASP A 14 -24.99 20.10 6.89
C ASP A 14 -23.67 19.78 6.18
N ILE A 15 -22.92 18.83 6.73
CA ILE A 15 -21.64 18.38 6.18
C ILE A 15 -21.90 17.20 5.24
N ASN A 16 -21.55 17.36 3.96
CA ASN A 16 -21.71 16.31 2.94
C ASN A 16 -20.36 15.63 2.64
N ILE A 17 -20.11 14.50 3.30
CA ILE A 17 -18.86 13.72 3.16
C ILE A 17 -18.97 12.83 1.92
N LYS A 18 -18.03 12.98 0.97
CA LYS A 18 -18.01 12.23 -0.30
C LYS A 18 -16.91 11.16 -0.37
N LEU A 19 -16.39 10.72 0.78
CA LEU A 19 -15.29 9.74 0.84
C LEU A 19 -15.80 8.30 0.75
N ASP A 20 -15.19 7.52 -0.16
CA ASP A 20 -15.35 6.06 -0.18
C ASP A 20 -14.45 5.41 0.89
N SER A 21 -15.00 5.20 2.09
CA SER A 21 -14.27 4.61 3.23
C SER A 21 -13.79 3.18 2.99
N SER A 22 -14.20 2.52 1.91
CA SER A 22 -13.68 1.19 1.53
C SER A 22 -12.29 1.26 0.87
N LYS A 23 -11.86 2.46 0.43
CA LYS A 23 -10.59 2.65 -0.28
C LYS A 23 -9.37 2.27 0.57
N GLY A 24 -9.42 2.57 1.87
CA GLY A 24 -8.39 2.25 2.83
C GLY A 24 -7.15 3.16 2.82
N LEU A 25 -6.93 3.99 1.80
CA LEU A 25 -5.80 4.92 1.77
C LEU A 25 -6.25 6.29 1.23
N PHE A 26 -5.99 7.33 2.03
CA PHE A 26 -6.19 8.71 1.64
C PHE A 26 -4.91 9.52 1.86
N PHE A 27 -4.68 10.52 1.01
CA PHE A 27 -3.55 11.43 1.11
C PHE A 27 -4.04 12.75 1.73
N GLY A 28 -3.41 13.17 2.83
CA GLY A 28 -3.86 14.32 3.65
C GLY A 28 -4.04 15.61 2.85
N ARG A 29 -3.19 15.86 1.85
CA ARG A 29 -3.30 17.03 0.96
C ARG A 29 -4.62 17.17 0.18
N LYS A 30 -5.46 16.14 0.19
CA LYS A 30 -6.76 16.09 -0.51
C LYS A 30 -7.94 16.11 0.46
N LEU A 31 -7.70 16.20 1.75
CA LEU A 31 -8.72 16.12 2.79
C LEU A 31 -8.86 17.50 3.44
N ASP A 32 -10.09 17.85 3.79
CA ASP A 32 -10.36 18.95 4.71
C ASP A 32 -10.50 18.44 6.15
N TYR A 33 -10.75 19.35 7.08
CA TYR A 33 -10.90 19.02 8.50
C TYR A 33 -12.03 18.01 8.77
N TYR A 34 -13.15 18.12 8.06
CA TYR A 34 -14.31 17.24 8.27
C TYR A 34 -14.05 15.84 7.72
N ASP A 35 -13.37 15.75 6.58
CA ASP A 35 -12.88 14.49 6.02
C ASP A 35 -11.93 13.78 6.98
N GLU A 36 -10.98 14.50 7.58
CA GLU A 36 -10.03 13.94 8.55
C GLU A 36 -10.71 13.43 9.81
N SER A 37 -11.61 14.24 10.39
CA SER A 37 -12.41 13.84 11.55
C SER A 37 -13.25 12.60 11.25
N TYR A 38 -13.89 12.56 10.09
CA TYR A 38 -14.66 11.39 9.66
C TYR A 38 -13.78 10.14 9.52
N LEU A 39 -12.59 10.26 8.92
CA LEU A 39 -11.68 9.12 8.78
C LEU A 39 -11.21 8.60 10.13
N GLU A 40 -10.90 9.48 11.09
CA GLU A 40 -10.56 9.11 12.46
C GLU A 40 -11.70 8.33 13.13
N ASP A 41 -12.94 8.80 13.01
CA ASP A 41 -14.13 8.10 13.50
C ASP A 41 -14.33 6.73 12.83
N GLN A 42 -13.90 6.57 11.58
CA GLN A 42 -13.89 5.30 10.85
C GLN A 42 -12.67 4.41 11.18
N GLY A 43 -11.85 4.79 12.17
CA GLY A 43 -10.71 4.00 12.63
C GLY A 43 -9.47 4.10 11.74
N TYR A 44 -9.38 5.11 10.87
CA TYR A 44 -8.16 5.40 10.13
C TYR A 44 -7.10 6.01 11.07
N VAL A 45 -5.83 5.71 10.77
CA VAL A 45 -4.68 6.27 11.48
C VAL A 45 -3.91 7.19 10.55
N SER A 46 -3.65 8.41 11.02
CA SER A 46 -2.79 9.39 10.35
C SER A 46 -1.31 9.06 10.57
N CYS A 47 -0.52 9.06 9.51
CA CYS A 47 0.93 8.82 9.55
C CYS A 47 1.64 9.47 8.36
N SER A 48 2.97 9.48 8.37
CA SER A 48 3.78 10.09 7.31
C SER A 48 4.61 9.04 6.58
N PHE A 49 4.33 8.85 5.29
CA PHE A 49 5.09 7.94 4.43
C PHE A 49 5.47 8.63 3.12
N VAL A 50 6.49 8.08 2.43
CA VAL A 50 6.88 8.56 1.09
C VAL A 50 6.07 7.77 0.05
N PRO A 51 5.20 8.42 -0.75
CA PRO A 51 4.44 7.74 -1.79
C PRO A 51 5.30 7.22 -2.94
N ILE A 52 4.77 6.28 -3.70
CA ILE A 52 5.38 5.83 -4.96
C ILE A 52 5.49 7.03 -5.92
N GLY A 53 6.64 7.16 -6.57
CA GLY A 53 6.92 8.27 -7.51
C GLY A 53 7.16 9.63 -6.85
N LYS A 54 7.23 9.70 -5.51
CA LYS A 54 7.53 10.92 -4.76
C LYS A 54 8.85 10.81 -3.99
N LEU A 55 9.44 11.96 -3.67
CA LEU A 55 10.70 12.07 -2.94
C LEU A 55 10.51 12.42 -1.46
N ARG A 56 9.45 13.17 -1.13
CA ARG A 56 9.17 13.64 0.23
C ARG A 56 8.04 12.85 0.86
N GLN A 57 8.07 12.75 2.18
CA GLN A 57 6.96 12.22 2.95
C GLN A 57 5.74 13.13 2.78
N GLU A 58 4.55 12.54 2.81
CA GLU A 58 3.30 13.26 2.98
C GLU A 58 2.43 12.55 4.01
N GLN A 59 1.56 13.32 4.66
CA GLN A 59 0.56 12.78 5.57
C GLN A 59 -0.40 11.89 4.79
N VAL A 60 -0.68 10.72 5.35
CA VAL A 60 -1.63 9.75 4.80
C VAL A 60 -2.48 9.17 5.91
N TRP A 61 -3.71 8.86 5.56
CA TRP A 61 -4.69 8.23 6.43
C TRP A 61 -4.91 6.80 5.97
N ILE A 62 -4.66 5.85 6.86
CA ILE A 62 -4.67 4.42 6.55
C ILE A 62 -5.58 3.68 7.53
N LEU A 63 -6.53 2.92 7.00
CA LEU A 63 -7.30 1.97 7.80
C LEU A 63 -6.42 0.76 8.18
N PRO A 64 -6.02 0.54 9.44
CA PRO A 64 -5.11 -0.54 9.80
C PRO A 64 -5.64 -1.92 9.37
N ALA A 65 -4.75 -2.85 9.04
CA ALA A 65 -5.12 -4.21 8.65
C ALA A 65 -4.29 -5.27 9.40
N PRO A 66 -4.48 -5.43 10.74
CA PRO A 66 -3.77 -6.45 11.50
C PRO A 66 -3.92 -7.85 10.87
N PRO A 67 -2.88 -8.70 10.92
CA PRO A 67 -1.62 -8.51 11.66
C PRO A 67 -0.58 -7.64 10.93
N GLU A 68 -0.91 -7.07 9.78
CA GLU A 68 0.05 -6.28 8.99
C GLU A 68 0.38 -4.94 9.64
N SER A 69 1.64 -4.54 9.49
CA SER A 69 2.08 -3.21 9.94
C SER A 69 1.52 -2.10 9.06
N LEU A 70 1.45 -0.87 9.59
CA LEU A 70 0.99 0.30 8.83
C LEU A 70 1.79 0.54 7.55
N ILE A 71 3.12 0.37 7.57
CA ILE A 71 3.96 0.57 6.38
C ILE A 71 3.73 -0.49 5.30
N HIS A 72 3.43 -1.73 5.69
CA HIS A 72 3.04 -2.80 4.75
C HIS A 72 1.68 -2.45 4.12
N THR A 73 0.69 -2.16 4.96
CA THR A 73 -0.66 -1.77 4.53
C THR A 73 -0.61 -0.55 3.60
N PHE A 74 0.19 0.46 3.96
CA PHE A 74 0.44 1.65 3.14
C PHE A 74 0.93 1.26 1.75
N LEU A 75 2.02 0.50 1.69
CA LEU A 75 2.68 0.20 0.43
C LEU A 75 1.78 -0.65 -0.48
N VAL A 76 1.09 -1.65 0.06
CA VAL A 76 0.11 -2.46 -0.69
C VAL A 76 -0.98 -1.58 -1.31
N ARG A 77 -1.59 -0.69 -0.52
CA ARG A 77 -2.65 0.20 -1.02
C ARG A 77 -2.13 1.25 -1.99
N ASN A 78 -0.93 1.80 -1.75
CA ASN A 78 -0.32 2.73 -2.68
C ASN A 78 0.01 2.03 -4.01
N ILE A 79 0.52 0.79 -3.99
CA ILE A 79 0.75 -0.02 -5.19
C ILE A 79 -0.56 -0.22 -5.97
N ARG A 80 -1.64 -0.61 -5.28
CA ARG A 80 -2.97 -0.76 -5.89
C ARG A 80 -3.40 0.52 -6.59
N ASP A 81 -3.38 1.65 -5.88
CA ASP A 81 -3.78 2.96 -6.42
C ASP A 81 -2.94 3.39 -7.64
N GLU A 82 -1.64 3.07 -7.65
CA GLU A 82 -0.77 3.34 -8.81
C GLU A 82 -1.09 2.41 -9.99
N LEU A 83 -1.31 1.12 -9.75
CA LEU A 83 -1.64 0.14 -10.78
C LEU A 83 -3.02 0.42 -11.42
N LEU A 84 -3.99 0.90 -10.64
CA LEU A 84 -5.33 1.26 -11.12
C LEU A 84 -5.32 2.37 -12.17
N LYS A 85 -4.22 3.12 -12.31
CA LYS A 85 -4.02 4.09 -13.40
C LYS A 85 -3.76 3.43 -14.75
N PHE A 86 -3.34 2.16 -14.76
CA PHE A 86 -2.92 1.42 -15.95
C PHE A 86 -3.87 0.27 -16.30
N THR A 87 -4.50 -0.36 -15.30
CA THR A 87 -5.40 -1.50 -15.49
C THR A 87 -6.51 -1.52 -14.44
N LYS A 88 -7.66 -2.11 -14.77
CA LYS A 88 -8.75 -2.34 -13.80
C LYS A 88 -8.57 -3.66 -13.03
N ASP A 89 -7.74 -4.56 -13.55
CA ASP A 89 -7.54 -5.91 -13.02
C ASP A 89 -6.44 -5.91 -11.96
N VAL A 90 -6.74 -5.34 -10.79
CA VAL A 90 -5.85 -5.29 -9.63
C VAL A 90 -6.54 -5.90 -8.42
N HIS A 91 -5.97 -6.97 -7.88
CA HIS A 91 -6.48 -7.67 -6.72
C HIS A 91 -5.48 -7.57 -5.57
N VAL A 92 -5.99 -7.28 -4.37
CA VAL A 92 -5.20 -7.22 -3.14
C VAL A 92 -5.64 -8.35 -2.23
N TYR A 93 -4.67 -9.08 -1.67
CA TYR A 93 -4.89 -10.21 -0.77
C TYR A 93 -4.16 -9.99 0.56
N LYS A 94 -4.58 -10.71 1.60
CA LYS A 94 -4.02 -10.59 2.96
C LYS A 94 -3.17 -11.77 3.43
N ALA A 95 -3.34 -12.98 2.88
CA ALA A 95 -2.73 -14.17 3.48
C ALA A 95 -2.41 -15.31 2.52
N VAL A 96 -3.38 -15.74 1.71
CA VAL A 96 -3.25 -16.97 0.90
C VAL A 96 -2.50 -16.73 -0.42
N TYR A 97 -2.64 -15.53 -0.97
CA TYR A 97 -2.07 -15.15 -2.25
C TYR A 97 -1.08 -14.00 -2.05
N PRO A 98 -0.18 -13.77 -3.04
CA PRO A 98 0.63 -12.57 -3.04
C PRO A 98 -0.19 -11.31 -2.81
N ASP A 99 0.36 -10.40 -2.01
CA ASP A 99 -0.31 -9.20 -1.54
C ASP A 99 -0.99 -8.41 -2.66
N VAL A 100 -0.36 -8.34 -3.85
CA VAL A 100 -0.95 -7.73 -5.04
C VAL A 100 -0.78 -8.63 -6.25
N ILE A 101 -1.88 -8.88 -6.96
CA ILE A 101 -1.89 -9.54 -8.26
C ILE A 101 -2.54 -8.61 -9.27
N PHE A 102 -1.95 -8.49 -10.44
CA PHE A 102 -2.55 -7.74 -11.55
C PHE A 102 -2.23 -8.36 -12.90
N GLN A 103 -3.00 -7.96 -13.91
CA GLN A 103 -2.74 -8.35 -15.29
C GLN A 103 -1.99 -7.24 -16.03
N ASN A 104 -0.85 -7.59 -16.63
CA ASN A 104 -0.07 -6.65 -17.44
C ASN A 104 -0.68 -6.48 -18.86
N ARG A 105 -0.06 -5.63 -19.68
CA ARG A 105 -0.56 -5.37 -21.04
C ARG A 105 -0.61 -6.61 -21.95
N THR A 106 0.30 -7.57 -21.77
CA THR A 106 0.33 -8.83 -22.54
C THR A 106 -0.58 -9.92 -21.93
N ARG A 107 -1.48 -9.54 -21.03
CA ARG A 107 -2.40 -10.43 -20.31
C ARG A 107 -1.71 -11.45 -19.41
N GLN A 108 -0.45 -11.22 -19.05
CA GLN A 108 0.26 -12.07 -18.10
C GLN A 108 -0.09 -11.64 -16.68
N ILE A 109 -0.30 -12.64 -15.82
CA ILE A 109 -0.49 -12.43 -14.39
C ILE A 109 0.86 -12.10 -13.75
N VAL A 110 0.89 -10.96 -13.05
CA VAL A 110 2.04 -10.46 -12.29
C VAL A 110 1.68 -10.44 -10.82
N ALA A 111 2.57 -11.00 -9.99
CA ALA A 111 2.40 -11.11 -8.55
C ALA A 111 3.49 -10.32 -7.81
N LEU A 112 3.06 -9.49 -6.87
CA LEU A 112 3.92 -8.72 -5.97
C LEU A 112 3.68 -9.21 -4.54
N GLU A 113 4.76 -9.66 -3.89
CA GLU A 113 4.77 -9.91 -2.45
C GLU A 113 5.45 -8.75 -1.75
N ILE A 114 4.79 -8.13 -0.77
CA ILE A 114 5.33 -7.00 -0.03
C ILE A 114 5.90 -7.53 1.30
N GLU A 115 7.18 -7.24 1.56
CA GLU A 115 7.83 -7.69 2.79
C GLU A 115 8.45 -6.52 3.57
N THR A 116 8.27 -6.56 4.89
CA THR A 116 8.83 -5.56 5.81
C THR A 116 10.23 -5.92 6.34
N GLY A 117 10.70 -7.13 6.02
CA GLY A 117 11.98 -7.64 6.52
C GLY A 117 11.93 -8.22 7.94
N LYS A 118 10.82 -8.08 8.69
CA LYS A 118 10.65 -8.65 10.04
C LYS A 118 10.78 -10.19 10.02
N ASN A 119 10.14 -10.84 9.06
CA ASN A 119 10.14 -12.30 8.93
C ASN A 119 11.52 -12.89 8.57
N MET A 120 12.35 -12.14 7.84
CA MET A 120 13.70 -12.57 7.48
C MET A 120 14.56 -12.86 8.71
N LYS A 121 14.37 -12.10 9.80
CA LYS A 121 15.15 -12.26 11.03
C LYS A 121 14.68 -13.46 11.87
N LYS A 122 13.37 -13.70 11.94
CA LYS A 122 12.76 -14.66 12.88
C LYS A 122 12.35 -15.98 12.25
N HIS A 123 11.93 -15.97 10.98
CA HIS A 123 11.24 -17.09 10.33
C HIS A 123 11.76 -17.34 8.90
N LYS A 124 13.09 -17.30 8.71
CA LYS A 124 13.74 -17.43 7.40
C LYS A 124 13.30 -18.66 6.60
N ARG A 125 13.16 -19.83 7.25
CA ARG A 125 12.72 -21.07 6.58
C ARG A 125 11.28 -20.93 6.04
N ARG A 126 10.35 -20.49 6.87
CA ARG A 126 8.95 -20.25 6.47
C ARG A 126 8.86 -19.23 5.32
N LEU A 127 9.68 -18.19 5.37
CA LEU A 127 9.77 -17.20 4.29
C LEU A 127 10.27 -17.85 3.00
N TYR A 128 11.28 -18.71 3.08
CA TYR A 128 11.81 -19.44 1.93
C TYR A 128 10.77 -20.37 1.30
N ASP A 129 10.05 -21.14 2.12
CA ASP A 129 9.01 -22.06 1.66
C ASP A 129 7.87 -21.28 0.96
N LYS A 130 7.39 -20.19 1.57
CA LYS A 130 6.39 -19.26 0.99
C LYS A 130 6.80 -18.79 -0.41
N PHE A 131 8.04 -18.31 -0.56
CA PHE A 131 8.51 -17.81 -1.85
C PHE A 131 8.77 -18.92 -2.87
N THR A 132 9.14 -20.11 -2.43
CA THR A 132 9.31 -21.28 -3.30
C THR A 132 7.97 -21.70 -3.89
N GLU A 133 6.92 -21.80 -3.06
CA GLU A 133 5.57 -22.11 -3.50
C GLU A 133 5.02 -21.04 -4.46
N ALA A 134 5.17 -19.76 -4.11
CA ALA A 134 4.77 -18.66 -4.98
C ALA A 134 5.54 -18.70 -6.32
N LYS A 135 6.83 -19.06 -6.30
CA LYS A 135 7.66 -19.16 -7.51
C LYS A 135 7.20 -20.28 -8.42
N LEU A 136 6.78 -21.43 -7.89
CA LEU A 136 6.21 -22.52 -8.68
C LEU A 136 4.95 -22.07 -9.43
N LYS A 137 4.12 -21.22 -8.79
CA LYS A 137 2.87 -20.72 -9.37
C LYS A 137 3.04 -19.59 -10.38
N TYR A 138 3.87 -18.59 -10.07
CA TYR A 138 3.96 -17.35 -10.86
C TYR A 138 5.26 -17.23 -11.69
N GLY A 139 6.21 -18.14 -11.52
CA GLY A 139 7.43 -18.22 -12.32
C GLY A 139 8.21 -16.90 -12.36
N LYS A 140 8.53 -16.41 -13.56
CA LYS A 140 9.28 -15.15 -13.74
C LYS A 140 8.47 -13.89 -13.40
N ASN A 141 7.16 -14.01 -13.23
CA ASN A 141 6.26 -12.89 -12.94
C ASN A 141 6.01 -12.67 -11.44
N LEU A 142 6.76 -13.36 -10.57
CA LEU A 142 6.82 -13.09 -9.15
C LEU A 142 7.89 -12.06 -8.84
N PHE A 143 7.53 -11.03 -8.08
CA PHE A 143 8.44 -10.01 -7.59
C PHE A 143 8.27 -9.84 -6.08
N ILE A 144 9.38 -9.60 -5.38
CA ILE A 144 9.36 -9.24 -3.95
C ILE A 144 9.59 -7.74 -3.86
N VAL A 145 8.69 -7.03 -3.19
CA VAL A 145 8.77 -5.60 -2.95
C VAL A 145 9.11 -5.38 -1.47
N LEU A 146 10.24 -4.74 -1.20
CA LEU A 146 10.68 -4.46 0.16
C LEU A 146 10.27 -3.05 0.59
N THR A 147 9.75 -2.92 1.81
CA THR A 147 9.52 -1.60 2.42
C THR A 147 10.84 -0.95 2.85
N ASP A 148 11.87 -1.74 3.15
CA ASP A 148 13.21 -1.29 3.53
C ASP A 148 14.25 -1.69 2.48
N SER A 149 14.86 -0.70 1.84
CA SER A 149 15.89 -0.91 0.81
C SER A 149 17.17 -1.54 1.35
N ASN A 150 17.47 -1.38 2.64
CA ASN A 150 18.67 -1.97 3.26
C ASN A 150 18.60 -3.51 3.27
N MET A 151 17.40 -4.08 3.17
CA MET A 151 17.19 -5.52 3.13
C MET A 151 17.38 -6.12 1.73
N LYS A 152 17.48 -5.30 0.67
CA LYS A 152 17.56 -5.75 -0.73
C LYS A 152 18.70 -6.74 -0.98
N ARG A 153 19.90 -6.49 -0.41
CA ARG A 153 21.05 -7.40 -0.56
C ARG A 153 20.79 -8.77 0.07
N LYS A 154 20.21 -8.81 1.27
CA LYS A 154 19.90 -10.05 2.00
C LYS A 154 18.85 -10.89 1.27
N TYR A 155 17.78 -10.25 0.80
CA TYR A 155 16.75 -10.93 0.01
C TYR A 155 17.30 -11.44 -1.33
N LYS A 156 18.12 -10.65 -2.02
CA LYS A 156 18.75 -11.07 -3.28
C LYS A 156 19.66 -12.28 -3.09
N SER A 157 20.38 -12.36 -1.97
CA SER A 157 21.19 -13.52 -1.63
C SER A 157 20.35 -14.76 -1.33
N LEU A 158 19.18 -14.60 -0.69
CA LEU A 158 18.31 -15.73 -0.37
C LEU A 158 17.48 -16.20 -1.58
N PHE A 159 17.09 -15.28 -2.46
CA PHE A 159 16.23 -15.53 -3.62
C PHE A 159 16.89 -15.01 -4.91
N PRO A 160 18.00 -15.62 -5.38
CA PRO A 160 18.75 -15.12 -6.53
C PRO A 160 17.93 -15.09 -7.83
N ASN A 161 16.89 -15.94 -7.91
CA ASN A 161 16.03 -16.11 -9.09
C ASN A 161 14.70 -15.34 -9.03
N ILE A 162 14.54 -14.46 -8.03
CA ILE A 162 13.36 -13.61 -7.88
C ILE A 162 13.82 -12.15 -7.90
N LYS A 163 13.17 -11.34 -8.73
CA LYS A 163 13.52 -9.92 -8.83
C LYS A 163 13.02 -9.20 -7.58
N ILE A 164 13.94 -8.53 -6.90
CA ILE A 164 13.67 -7.75 -5.69
C ILE A 164 13.55 -6.27 -6.08
N LEU A 165 12.42 -5.67 -5.72
CA LEU A 165 12.08 -4.27 -5.94
C LEU A 165 12.02 -3.53 -4.61
N VAL A 166 12.22 -2.23 -4.66
CA VAL A 166 11.90 -1.28 -3.58
C VAL A 166 10.96 -0.20 -4.12
N ARG A 167 10.40 0.63 -3.24
CA ARG A 167 9.46 1.70 -3.61
C ARG A 167 9.92 2.55 -4.81
N THR A 168 11.21 2.90 -4.88
CA THR A 168 11.77 3.73 -5.96
C THR A 168 11.87 3.00 -7.30
N ASP A 169 11.89 1.66 -7.30
CA ASP A 169 11.90 0.85 -8.53
C ASP A 169 10.49 0.75 -9.16
N LEU A 170 9.44 0.94 -8.37
CA LEU A 170 8.05 0.67 -8.76
C LEU A 170 7.55 1.52 -9.95
N PRO A 171 7.82 2.83 -10.05
CA PRO A 171 7.35 3.61 -11.20
C PRO A 171 7.89 3.06 -12.53
N ALA A 172 9.21 2.83 -12.61
CA ALA A 172 9.83 2.27 -13.81
C ALA A 172 9.35 0.84 -14.09
N PHE A 173 9.17 0.04 -13.03
CA PHE A 173 8.60 -1.29 -13.13
C PHE A 173 7.18 -1.26 -13.71
N PHE A 174 6.25 -0.46 -13.17
CA PHE A 174 4.90 -0.34 -13.70
C PHE A 174 4.91 0.13 -15.15
N HIS A 175 5.70 1.14 -15.49
CA HIS A 175 5.85 1.56 -16.89
C HIS A 175 6.26 0.40 -17.80
N SER A 176 7.26 -0.41 -17.41
CA SER A 176 7.68 -1.58 -18.19
C SER A 176 6.63 -2.68 -18.32
N GLN A 177 5.67 -2.78 -17.41
CA GLN A 177 4.58 -3.77 -17.50
C GLN A 177 3.47 -3.34 -18.48
N PHE A 178 3.35 -2.04 -18.75
CA PHE A 178 2.26 -1.48 -19.56
C PHE A 178 2.73 -0.77 -20.85
N HIS A 179 4.00 -0.42 -20.98
CA HIS A 179 4.58 0.26 -22.14
C HIS A 179 5.66 -0.61 -22.79
N ILE A 180 5.52 -0.84 -24.10
CA ILE A 180 6.56 -1.45 -24.91
C ILE A 180 7.59 -0.34 -25.19
N ARG A 181 8.85 -0.55 -24.82
CA ARG A 181 9.94 0.18 -25.46
C ARG A 181 9.94 -0.30 -26.92
N ARG A 182 9.41 0.54 -27.82
CA ARG A 182 9.56 0.35 -29.26
C ARG A 182 11.02 0.37 -29.63
#